data_AF-A0A223ZV76-F1
#
_entry.id   AF-A0A223ZV76-F1
#
_cell.length_a   1.000
_cell.length_b   1.000
_cell.length_c   1.000
_cell.angle_alpha   90.00
_cell.angle_beta   90.00
_cell.angle_gamma   90.00
#
_symmetry.space_group_name_H-M   'P 1'
#
loop_
_entity.id
_entity.type
_entity.pdbx_description
1 polymer ?
#
loop_
_entity_poly.entity_id
_entity_poly.type
_entity_poly.pdbx_seq_one_letter_code
_entity_poly.pdbx_strand_id
1 'polypeptide(L)'
;MEKLVFIGMLVFLAFVFIGILFWLRFRMKNTFENGVPVYDAPANNQTRTSKLSVGEYAVHIILILISAIIAFKVMSMFRHGAAPIGAAIITPSIMSLFNARRRTGKSWMSIVAVLMIFVFLMFVYIIIGLPDNAPPLKIDGTEIHLTETKISDLIDKGFEIYVSNGRHDYPNYNELLTTGSYTKYQVAGVSVPNGFKSYDSAVTRSTYLLVKKNVVLGCIGVYGDKRKSTELKDCVVTQVCFDSECTAVAKKYGISYNIDGIDLLKKLDENEFTKVFGEKNMADSKRAKR
;
A
#
# COMPACT_ATOMS: atom_id res chain seq x y z
N MET A 1 11.51 -4.16 14.29
CA MET A 1 10.33 -4.43 15.16
C MET A 1 9.07 -4.69 14.34
N GLU A 2 8.89 -3.99 13.21
CA GLU A 2 7.69 -4.08 12.36
C GLU A 2 7.44 -5.46 11.76
N LYS A 3 8.46 -6.16 11.25
CA LYS A 3 8.33 -7.54 10.74
C LYS A 3 7.75 -8.51 11.77
N LEU A 4 8.11 -8.38 13.05
CA LEU A 4 7.57 -9.24 14.12
C LEU A 4 6.08 -8.96 14.37
N VAL A 5 5.65 -7.70 14.23
CA VAL A 5 4.23 -7.33 14.32
C VAL A 5 3.45 -7.92 13.16
N PHE A 6 3.98 -7.83 11.93
CA PHE A 6 3.34 -8.43 10.75
C PHE A 6 3.26 -9.96 10.84
N ILE A 7 4.34 -10.62 11.26
CA ILE A 7 4.34 -12.08 11.49
C ILE A 7 3.33 -12.44 12.58
N GLY A 8 3.28 -11.68 13.69
CA GLY A 8 2.30 -11.88 14.76
C GLY A 8 0.85 -11.75 14.27
N MET A 9 0.56 -10.74 13.44
CA MET A 9 -0.74 -10.59 12.77
C MET A 9 -1.08 -11.77 11.86
N LEU A 10 -0.09 -12.29 11.14
CA LEU A 10 -0.25 -13.42 10.22
C LEU A 10 -0.60 -14.70 11.00
N VAL A 11 0.11 -14.95 12.10
CA VAL A 11 -0.18 -16.07 13.02
C VAL A 11 -1.58 -15.91 13.63
N PHE A 12 -1.94 -14.71 14.07
CA PHE A 12 -3.29 -14.43 14.56
C PHE A 12 -4.36 -14.69 13.48
N LEU A 13 -4.15 -14.25 12.25
CA LEU A 13 -5.06 -14.50 11.13
C LEU A 13 -5.24 -16.00 10.87
N ALA A 14 -4.17 -16.80 10.98
CA ALA A 14 -4.26 -18.25 10.86
C ALA A 14 -5.19 -18.84 11.93
N PHE A 15 -5.03 -18.43 13.19
CA PHE A 15 -5.90 -18.87 14.29
C PHE A 15 -7.36 -18.45 14.08
N VAL A 16 -7.60 -17.24 13.57
CA VAL A 16 -8.95 -16.77 13.23
C VAL A 16 -9.57 -17.65 12.14
N PHE A 17 -8.84 -17.95 11.07
CA PHE A 17 -9.35 -18.83 9.99
C PHE A 17 -9.66 -20.24 10.49
N ILE A 18 -8.78 -20.80 11.31
CA ILE A 18 -9.01 -22.10 11.97
C ILE A 18 -10.27 -22.03 12.84
N GLY A 19 -10.40 -20.99 13.66
CA GLY A 19 -11.56 -20.77 14.52
C GLY A 19 -12.87 -20.67 13.74
N ILE A 20 -12.89 -19.93 12.63
CA ILE A 20 -14.06 -19.81 11.74
C ILE A 20 -14.41 -21.18 11.15
N LEU A 21 -13.44 -21.97 10.68
CA LEU A 21 -13.70 -23.31 10.14
C LEU A 21 -14.28 -24.25 11.20
N PHE A 22 -13.74 -24.24 12.42
CA PHE A 22 -14.27 -25.03 13.54
C PHE A 22 -15.69 -24.61 13.90
N TRP A 23 -15.94 -23.30 14.01
CA TRP A 23 -17.25 -22.76 14.34
C TRP A 23 -18.31 -23.08 13.27
N LEU A 24 -17.98 -22.87 11.98
CA LEU A 24 -18.87 -23.24 10.87
C LEU A 24 -19.16 -24.73 10.85
N ARG A 25 -18.15 -25.57 11.07
CA ARG A 25 -18.31 -27.04 11.14
C ARG A 25 -19.20 -27.45 12.30
N PHE A 26 -18.97 -26.89 13.48
CA PHE A 26 -19.79 -27.15 14.67
C PHE A 26 -21.24 -26.75 14.44
N ARG A 27 -21.45 -25.54 13.92
CA ARG A 27 -22.79 -25.02 13.59
C ARG A 27 -23.50 -25.92 12.59
N MET A 28 -22.88 -26.28 11.47
CA MET A 28 -23.52 -27.13 10.46
C MET A 28 -23.81 -28.57 10.92
N LYS A 29 -23.05 -29.09 11.88
CA LYS A 29 -23.35 -30.39 12.48
C LYS A 29 -24.51 -30.35 13.46
N ASN A 30 -24.75 -29.19 14.06
CA ASN A 30 -25.79 -29.00 15.09
C ASN A 30 -27.05 -28.31 14.56
N THR A 31 -27.02 -27.79 13.34
CA THR A 31 -28.19 -27.29 12.62
C THR A 31 -28.75 -28.41 11.75
N PHE A 32 -30.06 -28.65 11.85
CA PHE A 32 -30.75 -29.70 11.11
C PHE A 32 -31.71 -29.09 10.08
N GLU A 33 -31.70 -29.65 8.88
CA GLU A 33 -32.68 -29.37 7.82
C GLU A 33 -33.30 -30.70 7.40
N ASN A 34 -34.64 -30.77 7.39
CA ASN A 34 -35.39 -32.00 7.08
C ASN A 34 -34.93 -33.23 7.90
N GLY A 35 -34.58 -33.02 9.18
CA GLY A 35 -34.15 -34.09 10.09
C GLY A 35 -32.70 -34.58 9.91
N VAL A 36 -31.94 -33.99 8.97
CA VAL A 36 -30.53 -34.34 8.73
C VAL A 36 -29.65 -33.11 9.05
N PRO A 37 -28.47 -33.28 9.69
CA PRO A 37 -27.54 -32.17 9.87
C PRO A 37 -27.21 -31.51 8.53
N VAL A 38 -27.18 -30.17 8.50
CA VAL A 38 -26.81 -29.39 7.30
C VAL A 38 -25.44 -29.80 6.74
N TYR A 39 -24.54 -30.27 7.61
CA TYR A 39 -23.26 -30.82 7.22
C TYR A 39 -23.36 -32.00 6.23
N ASP A 40 -24.35 -32.86 6.41
CA ASP A 40 -24.58 -34.07 5.61
C ASP A 40 -25.74 -33.91 4.60
N ALA A 41 -26.57 -32.89 4.79
CA ALA A 41 -27.66 -32.55 3.90
C ALA A 41 -27.15 -32.13 2.50
N PRO A 42 -27.91 -32.44 1.43
CA PRO A 42 -27.60 -31.95 0.09
C PRO A 42 -27.79 -30.44 0.01
N ALA A 43 -26.76 -29.73 -0.42
CA ALA A 43 -26.76 -28.27 -0.59
C ALA A 43 -27.47 -27.81 -1.87
N ASN A 44 -27.85 -28.73 -2.76
CA ASN A 44 -28.62 -28.46 -3.97
C ASN A 44 -29.42 -29.70 -4.40
N ASN A 45 -30.39 -29.49 -5.30
CA ASN A 45 -31.32 -30.54 -5.78
C ASN A 45 -30.74 -31.39 -6.93
N GLN A 46 -29.43 -31.44 -7.08
CA GLN A 46 -28.78 -32.19 -8.15
C GLN A 46 -28.77 -33.69 -7.82
N THR A 47 -28.92 -34.54 -8.83
CA THR A 47 -28.96 -36.00 -8.66
C THR A 47 -27.59 -36.66 -8.83
N ARG A 48 -26.70 -36.04 -9.60
CA ARG A 48 -25.38 -36.60 -9.94
C ARG A 48 -24.35 -36.35 -8.82
N THR A 49 -23.84 -37.44 -8.24
CA THR A 49 -22.89 -37.44 -7.09
C THR A 49 -21.43 -37.67 -7.48
N SER A 50 -21.16 -37.97 -8.75
CA SER A 50 -19.80 -38.26 -9.23
C SER A 50 -18.87 -37.04 -9.06
N LYS A 51 -17.56 -37.27 -8.85
CA LYS A 51 -16.59 -36.18 -8.87
C LYS A 51 -16.58 -35.49 -10.24
N LEU A 52 -16.26 -34.20 -10.24
CA LEU A 52 -15.96 -33.48 -11.48
C LEU A 52 -14.62 -33.98 -12.03
N SER A 53 -14.56 -34.24 -13.33
CA SER A 53 -13.30 -34.54 -14.01
C SER A 53 -12.44 -33.28 -14.11
N VAL A 54 -11.14 -33.44 -14.35
CA VAL A 54 -10.22 -32.31 -14.54
C VAL A 54 -10.66 -31.42 -15.70
N GLY A 55 -11.16 -32.02 -16.79
CA GLY A 55 -11.70 -31.27 -17.93
C GLY A 55 -12.95 -30.47 -17.58
N GLU A 56 -13.86 -31.02 -16.77
CA GLU A 56 -15.05 -30.29 -16.31
C GLU A 56 -14.66 -29.11 -15.39
N TYR A 57 -13.68 -29.28 -14.51
CA TYR A 57 -13.14 -28.17 -13.72
C TYR A 57 -12.54 -27.07 -14.60
N ALA A 58 -11.76 -27.43 -15.63
CA ALA A 58 -11.16 -26.46 -16.54
C ALA A 58 -12.22 -25.60 -17.24
N VAL A 59 -13.31 -26.20 -17.72
CA VAL A 59 -14.42 -25.47 -18.36
C VAL A 59 -15.04 -24.44 -17.41
N HIS A 60 -15.34 -24.82 -16.18
CA HIS A 60 -15.91 -23.90 -15.20
C HIS A 60 -14.93 -22.78 -14.79
N ILE A 61 -13.64 -23.08 -14.64
CA ILE A 61 -12.62 -22.07 -14.34
C ILE A 61 -12.50 -21.08 -15.50
N ILE A 62 -12.46 -21.55 -16.74
CA ILE A 62 -12.44 -20.69 -17.94
C ILE A 62 -13.68 -19.80 -17.99
N LEU A 63 -14.87 -20.36 -17.71
CA LEU A 63 -16.11 -19.58 -17.67
C LEU A 63 -16.04 -18.45 -16.63
N ILE A 64 -15.53 -18.74 -15.43
CA ILE A 64 -15.33 -17.74 -14.38
C ILE A 64 -14.36 -16.66 -14.86
N LEU A 65 -13.22 -17.03 -15.45
CA LEU A 65 -12.23 -16.08 -15.99
C LEU A 65 -12.82 -15.17 -17.06
N ILE A 66 -13.55 -15.72 -18.05
CA ILE A 66 -14.22 -14.94 -19.09
C ILE A 66 -15.22 -13.96 -18.47
N SER A 67 -16.06 -14.43 -17.54
CA SER A 67 -17.03 -13.57 -16.87
C SER A 67 -16.37 -12.46 -16.04
N ALA A 68 -15.22 -12.73 -15.41
CA ALA A 68 -14.45 -11.74 -14.69
C ALA A 68 -13.88 -10.66 -15.63
N ILE A 69 -13.31 -11.06 -16.78
CA ILE A 69 -12.80 -10.11 -17.79
C ILE A 69 -13.93 -9.19 -18.28
N ILE A 70 -15.10 -9.76 -18.60
CA ILE A 70 -16.26 -8.98 -19.03
C ILE A 70 -16.71 -8.03 -17.91
N ALA A 71 -16.80 -8.53 -16.67
CA ALA A 71 -17.16 -7.72 -15.52
C ALA A 71 -16.20 -6.53 -15.33
N PHE A 72 -14.88 -6.76 -15.39
CA PHE A 72 -13.89 -5.68 -15.26
C PHE A 72 -14.00 -4.65 -16.39
N LYS A 73 -14.19 -5.11 -17.63
CA LYS A 73 -14.38 -4.21 -18.79
C LYS A 73 -15.64 -3.36 -18.65
N VAL A 74 -16.74 -3.94 -18.15
CA VAL A 74 -17.97 -3.20 -17.88
C VAL A 74 -17.79 -2.24 -16.72
N MET A 75 -17.18 -2.67 -15.63
CA MET A 75 -16.92 -1.83 -14.46
C MET A 75 -16.03 -0.63 -14.80
N SER A 76 -15.04 -0.79 -15.69
CA SER A 76 -14.17 0.32 -16.12
C SER A 76 -14.89 1.42 -16.91
N MET A 77 -16.10 1.15 -17.44
CA MET A 77 -16.92 2.16 -18.13
C MET A 77 -17.70 3.06 -17.16
N PHE A 78 -17.74 2.72 -15.86
CA PHE A 78 -18.48 3.48 -14.85
C PHE A 78 -17.53 4.06 -13.81
N ARG A 79 -17.60 5.37 -13.56
CA ARG A 79 -16.69 6.06 -12.62
C ARG A 79 -16.88 5.58 -11.17
N HIS A 80 -18.10 5.35 -10.68
CA HIS A 80 -18.39 4.91 -9.30
C HIS A 80 -19.56 3.90 -9.25
N GLY A 81 -19.57 3.00 -8.25
CA GLY A 81 -20.72 2.13 -7.94
C GLY A 81 -20.90 0.89 -8.82
N ALA A 82 -19.88 0.47 -9.58
CA ALA A 82 -20.02 -0.64 -10.54
C ALA A 82 -19.88 -2.05 -9.93
N ALA A 83 -19.53 -2.17 -8.65
CA ALA A 83 -19.33 -3.45 -7.98
C ALA A 83 -20.56 -4.38 -8.00
N PRO A 84 -21.81 -3.91 -7.81
CA PRO A 84 -22.99 -4.74 -7.94
C PRO A 84 -23.19 -5.29 -9.37
N ILE A 85 -22.82 -4.51 -10.39
CA ILE A 85 -22.89 -4.91 -11.80
C ILE A 85 -21.87 -6.02 -12.08
N GLY A 86 -20.62 -5.84 -11.62
CA GLY A 86 -19.60 -6.88 -11.73
C GLY A 86 -20.01 -8.17 -11.01
N ALA A 87 -20.59 -8.06 -9.82
CA ALA A 87 -21.11 -9.21 -9.08
C ALA A 87 -22.23 -9.93 -9.85
N ALA A 88 -23.18 -9.20 -10.45
CA ALA A 88 -24.26 -9.79 -11.24
C ALA A 88 -23.75 -10.57 -12.46
N ILE A 89 -22.64 -10.14 -13.06
CA ILE A 89 -22.01 -10.81 -14.22
C ILE A 89 -21.26 -12.09 -13.79
N ILE A 90 -20.51 -12.05 -12.69
CA ILE A 90 -19.63 -13.15 -12.26
C ILE A 90 -20.43 -14.25 -11.52
N THR A 91 -21.44 -13.87 -10.75
CA THR A 91 -22.19 -14.78 -9.86
C THR A 91 -22.76 -16.01 -10.57
N PRO A 92 -23.39 -15.92 -11.76
CA PRO A 92 -23.91 -17.08 -12.48
C PRO A 92 -22.84 -18.11 -12.82
N SER A 93 -21.64 -17.67 -13.22
CA SER A 93 -20.51 -18.55 -13.55
C SER A 93 -19.99 -19.29 -12.32
N ILE A 94 -19.91 -18.59 -11.19
CA ILE A 94 -19.55 -19.20 -9.90
C ILE A 94 -20.63 -20.23 -9.52
N MET A 95 -21.91 -19.84 -9.55
CA MET A 95 -23.02 -20.70 -9.18
C MET A 95 -23.11 -21.95 -10.06
N SER A 96 -22.77 -21.84 -11.35
CA SER A 96 -22.67 -22.96 -12.28
C SER A 96 -21.68 -24.04 -11.80
N LEU A 97 -20.49 -23.64 -11.34
CA LEU A 97 -19.51 -24.57 -10.76
C LEU A 97 -20.06 -25.27 -9.51
N PHE A 98 -20.74 -24.52 -8.64
CA PHE A 98 -21.33 -25.05 -7.41
C PHE A 98 -22.52 -25.98 -7.68
N ASN A 99 -23.28 -25.74 -8.74
CA ASN A 99 -24.44 -26.52 -9.14
C ASN A 99 -24.12 -27.68 -10.10
N ALA A 100 -22.88 -27.84 -10.55
CA ALA A 100 -22.49 -28.91 -11.49
C ALA A 100 -22.64 -30.34 -10.91
N ARG A 101 -22.70 -30.48 -9.58
CA ARG A 101 -22.84 -31.75 -8.86
C ARG A 101 -23.67 -31.59 -7.60
N ARG A 102 -24.22 -32.71 -7.13
CA ARG A 102 -24.77 -32.82 -5.78
C ARG A 102 -23.65 -32.57 -4.79
N ARG A 103 -23.71 -31.45 -4.07
CA ARG A 103 -22.76 -31.11 -3.01
C ARG A 103 -23.44 -31.25 -1.66
N THR A 104 -22.65 -31.54 -0.64
CA THR A 104 -23.09 -31.56 0.76
C THR A 104 -22.41 -30.44 1.53
N GLY A 105 -22.90 -30.11 2.73
CA GLY A 105 -22.23 -29.16 3.63
C GLY A 105 -20.75 -29.52 3.88
N LYS A 106 -20.41 -30.81 3.91
CA LYS A 106 -19.03 -31.30 3.95
C LYS A 106 -18.17 -30.86 2.76
N SER A 107 -18.70 -30.95 1.54
CA SER A 107 -18.01 -30.49 0.32
C SER A 107 -17.85 -28.97 0.32
N TRP A 108 -18.88 -28.24 0.77
CA TRP A 108 -18.84 -26.79 0.94
C TRP A 108 -17.73 -26.35 1.91
N MET A 109 -17.63 -27.02 3.06
CA MET A 109 -16.55 -26.79 4.02
C MET A 109 -15.16 -26.97 3.42
N SER A 110 -14.98 -27.99 2.58
CA SER A 110 -13.69 -28.23 1.92
C SER A 110 -13.30 -27.08 1.00
N ILE A 111 -14.27 -26.50 0.28
CA ILE A 111 -14.02 -25.38 -0.64
C ILE A 111 -13.71 -24.11 0.14
N VAL A 112 -14.49 -23.82 1.18
CA VAL A 112 -14.23 -22.67 2.06
C VAL A 112 -12.85 -22.76 2.70
N ALA A 113 -12.43 -23.95 3.15
CA ALA A 113 -11.10 -24.16 3.70
C ALA A 113 -9.99 -23.89 2.68
N VAL A 114 -10.12 -24.41 1.45
CA VAL A 114 -9.16 -24.14 0.36
C VAL A 114 -9.09 -22.66 0.02
N LEU A 115 -10.24 -21.98 -0.05
CA LEU A 115 -10.30 -20.55 -0.33
C LEU A 115 -9.65 -19.71 0.78
N MET A 116 -9.86 -20.07 2.05
CA MET A 116 -9.18 -19.42 3.18
C MET A 116 -7.66 -19.62 3.14
N ILE A 117 -7.18 -20.81 2.78
CA ILE A 117 -5.73 -21.06 2.60
C ILE A 117 -5.19 -20.20 1.47
N PHE A 118 -5.90 -20.10 0.34
CA PHE A 118 -5.50 -19.25 -0.78
C PHE A 118 -5.37 -17.78 -0.37
N VAL A 119 -6.38 -17.24 0.34
CA VAL A 119 -6.35 -15.87 0.86
C VAL A 119 -5.20 -15.67 1.86
N PHE A 120 -4.97 -16.63 2.74
CA PHE A 120 -3.86 -16.60 3.69
C PHE A 120 -2.50 -16.52 2.98
N LEU A 121 -2.28 -17.38 1.97
CA LEU A 121 -1.06 -17.37 1.18
C LEU A 121 -0.87 -16.06 0.40
N MET A 122 -1.96 -15.44 -0.05
CA MET A 122 -1.91 -14.11 -0.67
C MET A 122 -1.37 -13.05 0.30
N PHE A 123 -1.82 -13.05 1.56
CA PHE A 123 -1.27 -12.15 2.58
C PHE A 123 0.19 -12.46 2.92
N VAL A 124 0.57 -13.73 2.98
CA VAL A 124 1.98 -14.14 3.14
C VAL A 124 2.83 -13.58 2.01
N TYR A 125 2.38 -13.73 0.77
CA TYR A 125 3.08 -13.21 -0.41
C TYR A 125 3.24 -11.69 -0.37
N ILE A 126 2.18 -10.95 -0.02
CA ILE A 126 2.22 -9.48 0.11
C ILE A 126 3.27 -9.07 1.16
N ILE A 127 3.31 -9.74 2.31
CA ILE A 127 4.23 -9.40 3.40
C ILE A 127 5.69 -9.73 3.05
N ILE A 128 5.94 -10.86 2.37
CA ILE A 128 7.28 -11.23 1.89
C ILE A 128 7.75 -10.27 0.78
N GLY A 129 6.83 -9.80 -0.07
CA GLY A 129 7.14 -8.89 -1.17
C GLY A 129 7.35 -7.43 -0.77
N LEU A 130 7.16 -7.07 0.51
CA LEU A 130 7.44 -5.72 1.00
C LEU A 130 8.94 -5.59 1.28
N PRO A 131 9.64 -4.59 0.70
CA PRO A 131 11.07 -4.40 0.94
C PRO A 131 11.35 -4.08 2.41
N ASP A 132 12.47 -4.60 2.92
CA ASP A 132 12.87 -4.48 4.33
C ASP A 132 12.92 -3.05 4.86
N ASN A 133 13.35 -2.11 4.01
CA ASN A 133 13.35 -0.68 4.28
C ASN A 133 13.01 0.07 2.98
N ALA A 134 12.30 1.18 3.13
CA ALA A 134 12.10 2.10 2.01
C ALA A 134 13.48 2.60 1.51
N PRO A 135 13.71 2.66 0.20
CA PRO A 135 14.96 3.16 -0.34
C PRO A 135 15.14 4.64 0.04
N PRO A 136 16.35 5.07 0.46
CA PRO A 136 16.56 6.46 0.84
C PRO A 136 16.43 7.39 -0.36
N LEU A 137 15.81 8.54 -0.12
CA LEU A 137 15.86 9.64 -1.06
C LEU A 137 17.20 10.36 -0.91
N LYS A 138 17.97 10.44 -1.99
CA LYS A 138 19.23 11.18 -2.05
C LYS A 138 19.00 12.54 -2.70
N ILE A 139 19.25 13.61 -1.96
CA ILE A 139 19.24 14.98 -2.47
C ILE A 139 20.65 15.55 -2.35
N ASP A 140 21.27 15.94 -3.46
CA ASP A 140 22.65 16.48 -3.48
C ASP A 140 23.64 15.56 -2.73
N GLY A 141 23.51 14.24 -2.94
CA GLY A 141 24.30 13.21 -2.26
C GLY A 141 23.92 12.92 -0.80
N THR A 142 23.02 13.70 -0.20
CA THR A 142 22.54 13.48 1.17
C THR A 142 21.39 12.49 1.20
N GLU A 143 21.57 11.39 1.95
CA GLU A 143 20.50 10.43 2.23
C GLU A 143 19.49 10.98 3.24
N ILE A 144 18.22 10.90 2.85
CA ILE A 144 17.03 11.20 3.64
C ILE A 144 16.23 9.90 3.74
N HIS A 145 16.33 9.27 4.90
CA HIS A 145 15.51 8.13 5.31
C HIS A 145 14.23 8.67 5.93
N LEU A 146 13.11 8.48 5.25
CA LEU A 146 11.81 8.89 5.78
C LEU A 146 11.56 8.20 7.13
N THR A 147 10.95 8.93 8.06
CA THR A 147 10.66 8.54 9.46
C THR A 147 11.87 8.34 10.37
N GLU A 148 13.10 8.44 9.86
CA GLU A 148 14.33 8.28 10.64
C GLU A 148 15.18 9.56 10.65
N THR A 149 15.33 10.23 9.50
CA THR A 149 16.18 11.42 9.39
C THR A 149 15.58 12.59 10.15
N LYS A 150 16.33 13.13 11.11
CA LYS A 150 15.90 14.30 11.87
C LYS A 150 16.14 15.59 11.10
N ILE A 151 15.40 16.63 11.46
CA ILE A 151 15.64 17.98 10.96
C ILE A 151 17.02 18.50 11.35
N SER A 152 17.50 18.19 12.57
CA SER A 152 18.88 18.51 12.97
C SER A 152 19.91 17.95 11.98
N ASP A 153 19.73 16.70 11.56
CA ASP A 153 20.67 16.01 10.68
C ASP A 153 20.70 16.64 9.29
N LEU A 154 19.57 17.18 8.82
CA LEU A 154 19.50 17.93 7.56
C LEU A 154 20.26 19.26 7.68
N ILE A 155 20.06 19.97 8.79
CA ILE A 155 20.74 21.26 9.05
C ILE A 155 22.26 21.06 9.11
N ASP A 156 22.72 20.02 9.79
CA ASP A 156 24.15 19.66 9.88
C ASP A 156 24.76 19.34 8.51
N LYS A 157 23.94 18.81 7.58
CA LYS A 157 24.34 18.55 6.18
C LYS A 157 24.19 19.76 5.25
N GLY A 158 23.97 20.94 5.82
CA GLY A 158 23.92 22.22 5.10
C GLY A 158 22.59 22.52 4.42
N PHE A 159 21.51 21.82 4.79
CA PHE A 159 20.16 22.22 4.39
C PHE A 159 19.65 23.33 5.31
N GLU A 160 18.80 24.18 4.74
CA GLU A 160 18.11 25.23 5.45
C GLU A 160 16.61 24.92 5.45
N ILE A 161 15.99 25.03 6.62
CA ILE A 161 14.53 24.86 6.74
C ILE A 161 13.90 26.23 6.82
N TYR A 162 12.87 26.45 6.02
CA TYR A 162 12.09 27.68 6.02
C TYR A 162 10.67 27.37 6.46
N VAL A 163 10.16 28.12 7.43
CA VAL A 163 8.85 27.91 8.04
C VAL A 163 7.87 28.95 7.52
N SER A 164 6.69 28.52 7.10
CA SER A 164 5.62 29.42 6.67
C SER A 164 5.18 30.31 7.83
N ASN A 165 5.00 31.60 7.55
CA ASN A 165 4.50 32.57 8.53
C ASN A 165 2.96 32.54 8.66
N GLY A 166 2.28 31.57 8.02
CA GLY A 166 0.82 31.40 8.08
C GLY A 166 0.01 32.49 7.40
N ARG A 167 0.67 33.47 6.77
CA ARG A 167 0.02 34.46 5.92
C ARG A 167 -0.45 33.75 4.66
N HIS A 168 -1.74 33.89 4.31
CA HIS A 168 -2.31 33.35 3.07
C HIS A 168 -1.94 34.18 1.84
N ASP A 169 -0.69 34.64 1.80
CA ASP A 169 -0.09 35.16 0.59
C ASP A 169 0.59 33.95 -0.06
N TYR A 170 0.14 33.54 -1.24
CA TYR A 170 0.67 32.38 -1.94
C TYR A 170 1.68 32.88 -2.98
N PRO A 171 2.92 33.19 -2.58
CA PRO A 171 3.89 33.79 -3.47
C PRO A 171 4.22 32.85 -4.62
N ASN A 172 4.66 33.45 -5.72
CA ASN A 172 5.27 32.68 -6.79
C ASN A 172 6.52 31.95 -6.28
N TYR A 173 6.94 30.90 -6.96
CA TYR A 173 8.09 30.09 -6.55
C TYR A 173 9.37 30.89 -6.33
N ASN A 174 9.66 31.80 -7.26
CA ASN A 174 10.84 32.66 -7.23
C ASN A 174 10.81 33.69 -6.08
N GLU A 175 9.65 33.86 -5.45
CA GLU A 175 9.38 34.82 -4.39
C GLU A 175 9.31 34.17 -3.00
N LEU A 176 9.39 32.83 -2.91
CA LEU A 176 9.25 32.08 -1.66
C LEU A 176 10.24 32.51 -0.58
N LEU A 177 11.46 32.88 -0.99
CA LEU A 177 12.53 33.28 -0.08
C LEU A 177 12.66 34.81 0.10
N THR A 178 11.95 35.61 -0.71
CA THR A 178 12.14 37.08 -0.75
C THR A 178 10.94 37.86 -0.20
N THR A 179 9.72 37.33 -0.30
CA THR A 179 8.47 38.01 0.12
C THR A 179 8.24 38.02 1.63
N GLY A 180 9.11 37.36 2.41
CA GLY A 180 8.90 37.19 3.85
C GLY A 180 7.71 36.29 4.20
N SER A 181 7.15 35.56 3.22
CA SER A 181 6.12 34.54 3.45
C SER A 181 6.65 33.35 4.24
N TYR A 182 7.95 33.11 4.12
CA TYR A 182 8.69 32.08 4.85
C TYR A 182 9.87 32.70 5.60
N THR A 183 10.11 32.22 6.81
CA THR A 183 11.25 32.65 7.64
C THR A 183 12.22 31.49 7.81
N LYS A 184 13.52 31.78 7.66
CA LYS A 184 14.57 30.79 7.92
C LYS A 184 14.54 30.35 9.38
N TYR A 185 14.46 29.04 9.61
CA TYR A 185 14.46 28.43 10.93
C TYR A 185 15.83 28.59 11.62
N GLN A 186 15.83 29.15 12.83
CA GLN A 186 17.04 29.42 13.62
C GLN A 186 17.28 28.34 14.69
N VAL A 187 16.99 27.06 14.37
CA VAL A 187 17.25 25.86 15.20
C VAL A 187 16.46 25.76 16.53
N ALA A 188 15.80 26.84 16.99
CA ALA A 188 14.93 26.84 18.17
C ALA A 188 13.64 27.65 17.94
N GLY A 189 12.67 27.50 18.83
CA GLY A 189 11.45 28.33 18.89
C GLY A 189 10.28 27.87 18.01
N VAL A 190 10.42 26.77 17.26
CA VAL A 190 9.32 26.17 16.49
C VAL A 190 9.04 24.78 17.04
N SER A 191 7.80 24.55 17.47
CA SER A 191 7.35 23.25 17.96
C SER A 191 6.26 22.67 17.05
N VAL A 192 6.41 21.38 16.77
CA VAL A 192 5.44 20.58 16.03
C VAL A 192 4.49 19.94 17.04
N PRO A 193 3.16 20.16 16.90
CA PRO A 193 2.18 19.59 17.81
C PRO A 193 2.18 18.06 17.74
N ASN A 194 1.60 17.44 18.77
CA ASN A 194 1.50 15.99 18.85
C ASN A 194 0.65 15.39 17.73
N GLY A 195 0.88 14.10 17.47
CA GLY A 195 0.12 13.32 16.50
C GLY A 195 0.63 13.48 15.06
N PHE A 196 0.19 12.57 14.21
CA PHE A 196 0.55 12.58 12.80
C PHE A 196 -0.36 13.55 12.03
N LYS A 197 0.24 14.43 11.24
CA LYS A 197 -0.47 15.28 10.29
C LYS A 197 -0.14 14.85 8.88
N SER A 198 -1.17 14.64 8.07
CA SER A 198 -0.99 14.48 6.63
C SER A 198 -0.63 15.83 6.04
N TYR A 199 0.46 15.89 5.30
CA TYR A 199 0.89 17.09 4.60
C TYR A 199 0.51 16.95 3.13
N ASP A 200 -0.70 17.38 2.77
CA ASP A 200 -1.14 17.46 1.38
C ASP A 200 -1.16 18.93 0.96
N SER A 201 -0.03 19.39 0.43
CA SER A 201 0.12 20.78 0.03
C SER A 201 1.15 20.91 -1.08
N ALA A 202 0.85 21.77 -2.05
CA ALA A 202 1.84 22.26 -3.02
C ALA A 202 3.02 22.90 -2.28
N VAL A 203 4.20 22.94 -2.92
CA VAL A 203 5.43 23.51 -2.33
C VAL A 203 5.18 24.94 -1.85
N THR A 204 4.54 25.76 -2.68
CA THR A 204 4.21 27.17 -2.38
C THR A 204 3.28 27.36 -1.17
N ARG A 205 2.54 26.31 -0.78
CA ARG A 205 1.56 26.32 0.32
C ARG A 205 2.01 25.53 1.55
N SER A 206 3.19 24.93 1.48
CA SER A 206 3.68 24.01 2.51
C SER A 206 4.05 24.73 3.80
N THR A 207 4.00 24.02 4.93
CA THR A 207 4.44 24.59 6.22
C THR A 207 5.96 24.72 6.30
N TYR A 208 6.68 23.77 5.69
CA TYR A 208 8.13 23.69 5.77
C TYR A 208 8.72 23.50 4.37
N LEU A 209 9.59 24.43 3.98
CA LEU A 209 10.40 24.32 2.76
C LEU A 209 11.77 23.76 3.10
N LEU A 210 12.29 22.94 2.20
CA LEU A 210 13.65 22.43 2.20
C LEU A 210 14.48 23.23 1.20
N VAL A 211 15.50 23.92 1.69
CA VAL A 211 16.33 24.84 0.90
C VAL A 211 17.79 24.41 1.00
N LYS A 212 18.56 24.56 -0.08
CA LYS A 212 20.02 24.38 -0.05
C LYS A 212 20.66 25.29 -1.09
N LYS A 213 21.80 25.90 -0.78
CA LYS A 213 22.49 26.84 -1.70
C LYS A 213 21.55 27.97 -2.19
N ASN A 214 20.69 28.47 -1.31
CA ASN A 214 19.66 29.48 -1.62
C ASN A 214 18.64 29.06 -2.71
N VAL A 215 18.46 27.75 -2.91
CA VAL A 215 17.51 27.17 -3.85
C VAL A 215 16.47 26.39 -3.05
N VAL A 216 15.19 26.69 -3.27
CA VAL A 216 14.10 25.84 -2.78
C VAL A 216 14.17 24.52 -3.54
N LEU A 217 14.31 23.42 -2.81
CA LEU A 217 14.40 22.07 -3.37
C LEU A 217 13.06 21.33 -3.31
N GLY A 218 12.17 21.80 -2.42
CA GLY A 218 10.88 21.20 -2.20
C GLY A 218 10.32 21.58 -0.84
N CYS A 219 9.34 20.79 -0.41
CA CYS A 219 8.72 20.87 0.89
C CYS A 219 8.92 19.57 1.66
N ILE A 220 8.77 19.65 2.99
CA ILE A 220 8.85 18.50 3.87
C ILE A 220 7.66 18.42 4.83
N GLY A 221 7.20 17.20 5.06
CA GLY A 221 6.37 16.85 6.19
C GLY A 221 7.23 16.40 7.35
N VAL A 222 6.82 16.72 8.57
CA VAL A 222 7.57 16.38 9.79
C VAL A 222 6.67 15.78 10.86
N TYR A 223 7.23 14.93 11.70
CA TYR A 223 6.54 14.34 12.84
C TYR A 223 7.45 14.31 14.06
N GLY A 224 6.90 14.66 15.22
CA GLY A 224 7.60 14.67 16.50
C GLY A 224 7.24 13.46 17.35
N ASP A 225 6.14 13.57 18.08
CA ASP A 225 5.69 12.55 19.03
C ASP A 225 4.16 12.43 19.01
N LYS A 226 3.66 11.25 19.39
CA LYS A 226 2.21 10.96 19.41
C LYS A 226 1.48 11.72 20.52
N ARG A 227 2.14 11.97 21.64
CA ARG A 227 1.54 12.45 22.90
C ARG A 227 1.95 13.87 23.25
N LYS A 228 3.17 14.28 22.90
CA LYS A 228 3.70 15.60 23.26
C LYS A 228 4.10 16.42 22.03
N SER A 229 4.12 17.73 22.21
CA SER A 229 4.74 18.64 21.26
C SER A 229 6.26 18.42 21.27
N THR A 230 6.89 18.50 20.11
CA THR A 230 8.34 18.29 19.95
C THR A 230 8.93 19.48 19.23
N GLU A 231 10.18 19.86 19.55
CA GLU A 231 10.85 20.92 18.79
C GLU A 231 11.12 20.46 17.36
N LEU A 232 11.05 21.38 16.40
CA LEU A 232 11.20 21.05 14.98
C LEU A 232 12.52 20.34 14.68
N LYS A 233 13.62 20.74 15.33
CA LYS A 233 14.95 20.11 15.19
C LYS A 233 14.95 18.62 15.53
N ASP A 234 14.12 18.21 16.49
CA ASP A 234 14.04 16.84 17.00
C ASP A 234 12.98 16.00 16.27
N CYS A 235 12.24 16.62 15.35
CA CYS A 235 11.26 15.93 14.51
C CYS A 235 11.94 15.17 13.38
N VAL A 236 11.31 14.08 12.94
CA VAL A 236 11.73 13.29 11.78
C VAL A 236 10.99 13.72 10.53
N VAL A 237 11.64 13.61 9.38
CA VAL A 237 11.03 13.88 8.06
C VAL A 237 10.11 12.73 7.71
N THR A 238 8.82 12.99 7.45
CA THR A 238 7.85 11.96 7.05
C THR A 238 7.53 11.99 5.56
N GLN A 239 7.79 13.11 4.91
CA GLN A 239 7.47 13.32 3.50
C GLN A 239 8.44 14.32 2.90
N VAL A 240 8.78 14.12 1.64
CA VAL A 240 9.45 15.11 0.80
C VAL A 240 8.61 15.31 -0.46
N CYS A 241 8.33 16.55 -0.82
CA CYS A 241 7.53 16.92 -1.96
C CYS A 241 8.29 17.90 -2.85
N PHE A 242 8.19 17.71 -4.16
CA PHE A 242 8.79 18.56 -5.18
C PHE A 242 7.86 18.63 -6.38
N ASP A 243 7.82 19.79 -7.01
CA ASP A 243 7.04 20.05 -8.22
C ASP A 243 7.95 20.31 -9.43
N SER A 244 7.35 20.66 -10.57
CA SER A 244 8.09 20.95 -11.80
C SER A 244 9.05 22.12 -11.65
N GLU A 245 8.74 23.09 -10.79
CA GLU A 245 9.57 24.27 -10.57
C GLU A 245 10.80 23.91 -9.73
N CYS A 246 10.61 23.14 -8.64
CA CYS A 246 11.71 22.56 -7.86
C CYS A 246 12.69 21.77 -8.73
N THR A 247 12.15 20.87 -9.56
CA THR A 247 12.99 19.99 -10.39
C THR A 247 13.72 20.75 -11.50
N ALA A 248 13.11 21.79 -12.07
CA ALA A 248 13.75 22.66 -13.05
C ALA A 248 14.92 23.46 -12.43
N VAL A 249 14.70 24.03 -11.24
CA VAL A 249 15.75 24.79 -10.55
C VAL A 249 16.85 23.85 -10.05
N ALA A 250 16.52 22.68 -9.48
CA ALA A 250 17.51 21.68 -9.07
C ALA A 250 18.46 21.30 -10.23
N LYS A 251 17.92 21.04 -11.43
CA LYS A 251 18.73 20.81 -12.64
C LYS A 251 19.65 21.97 -12.97
N LYS A 252 19.13 23.20 -12.96
CA LYS A 252 19.90 24.42 -13.27
C LYS A 252 21.09 24.61 -12.33
N TYR A 253 20.93 24.25 -11.06
CA TYR A 253 21.96 24.40 -10.03
C TYR A 253 22.79 23.12 -9.81
N GLY A 254 22.65 22.11 -10.68
CA GLY A 254 23.41 20.86 -10.62
C GLY A 254 23.11 20.00 -9.39
N ILE A 255 21.92 20.16 -8.79
CA ILE A 255 21.49 19.39 -7.63
C ILE A 255 20.77 18.13 -8.11
N SER A 256 21.22 16.97 -7.65
CA SER A 256 20.68 15.66 -8.05
C SER A 256 19.62 15.16 -7.07
N TYR A 257 18.53 14.59 -7.59
CA TYR A 257 17.54 13.83 -6.82
C TYR A 257 17.61 12.37 -7.27
N ASN A 258 17.80 11.46 -6.33
CA ASN A 258 18.03 10.06 -6.65
C ASN A 258 17.37 9.12 -5.64
N ILE A 259 16.82 8.00 -6.10
CA ILE A 259 16.40 6.89 -5.24
C ILE A 259 17.02 5.61 -5.78
N ASP A 260 17.83 4.92 -4.97
CA ASP A 260 18.47 3.65 -5.33
C ASP A 260 19.15 3.63 -6.72
N GLY A 261 19.80 4.75 -7.09
CA GLY A 261 20.49 4.87 -8.38
C GLY A 261 19.65 5.48 -9.50
N ILE A 262 18.33 5.58 -9.35
CA ILE A 262 17.45 6.21 -10.33
C ILE A 262 17.44 7.73 -10.15
N ASP A 263 17.80 8.45 -11.21
CA ASP A 263 17.75 9.91 -11.28
C ASP A 263 16.31 10.40 -11.48
N LEU A 264 15.74 11.03 -10.46
CA LEU A 264 14.35 11.51 -10.47
C LEU A 264 14.16 12.78 -11.32
N LEU A 265 15.24 13.41 -11.76
CA LEU A 265 15.17 14.61 -12.61
C LEU A 265 15.10 14.24 -14.09
N LYS A 266 15.41 13.00 -14.48
CA LYS A 266 15.30 12.53 -15.86
C LYS A 266 13.93 11.90 -16.12
N LYS A 267 13.62 11.73 -17.41
CA LYS A 267 12.46 10.93 -17.79
C LYS A 267 12.67 9.51 -17.26
N LEU A 268 11.68 9.01 -16.52
CA LEU A 268 11.74 7.68 -15.94
C LEU A 268 11.83 6.63 -17.06
N ASP A 269 12.86 5.78 -17.02
CA ASP A 269 12.96 4.59 -17.86
C ASP A 269 12.31 3.41 -17.13
N GLU A 270 11.24 2.88 -17.71
CA GLU A 270 10.48 1.75 -17.16
C GLU A 270 11.34 0.49 -17.01
N ASN A 271 12.31 0.27 -17.89
CA ASN A 271 13.23 -0.87 -17.81
C ASN A 271 14.23 -0.71 -16.66
N GLU A 272 14.77 0.50 -16.49
CA GLU A 272 15.67 0.83 -15.38
C GLU A 272 14.95 0.73 -14.03
N PHE A 273 13.74 1.28 -13.96
CA PHE A 273 12.87 1.19 -12.78
C PHE A 273 12.53 -0.25 -12.42
N THR A 274 12.15 -1.07 -13.42
CA THR A 274 11.87 -2.50 -13.22
C THR A 274 13.12 -3.28 -12.84
N LYS A 275 14.30 -2.90 -13.32
CA LYS A 275 15.56 -3.54 -12.91
C LYS A 275 15.89 -3.26 -11.45
N VAL A 276 15.78 -2.01 -11.02
CA VAL A 276 16.13 -1.60 -9.64
C VAL A 276 15.09 -2.07 -8.62
N PHE A 277 13.79 -1.90 -8.92
CA PHE A 277 12.72 -2.20 -7.97
C PHE A 277 11.97 -3.51 -8.26
N GLY A 278 11.99 -4.00 -9.50
CA GLY A 278 11.41 -5.30 -9.85
C GLY A 278 12.26 -6.49 -9.40
N GLU A 279 13.59 -6.36 -9.38
CA GLU A 279 14.47 -7.40 -8.79
C GLU A 279 14.38 -7.43 -7.26
N LYS A 280 14.09 -6.30 -6.58
CA LYS A 280 13.89 -6.27 -5.13
C LYS A 280 12.70 -7.13 -4.68
N ASN A 281 11.75 -7.41 -5.57
CA ASN A 281 10.64 -8.36 -5.35
C ASN A 281 11.00 -9.83 -5.65
N MET A 282 12.14 -10.09 -6.30
CA MET A 282 12.62 -11.44 -6.65
C MET A 282 13.87 -11.88 -5.88
N ALA A 283 14.69 -10.94 -5.38
CA ALA A 283 15.96 -11.21 -4.73
C ALA A 283 15.80 -11.96 -3.39
N ASP A 284 14.73 -11.72 -2.64
CA ASP A 284 14.46 -12.47 -1.40
C ASP A 284 13.85 -13.86 -1.65
N SER A 285 13.35 -14.15 -2.86
CA SER A 285 12.96 -15.52 -3.25
C SER A 285 14.17 -16.44 -3.48
N LYS A 286 15.36 -15.88 -3.75
CA LYS A 286 16.60 -16.66 -3.95
C LYS A 286 17.26 -17.09 -2.64
N ARG A 287 16.90 -16.52 -1.49
CA ARG A 287 17.36 -17.00 -0.16
C ARG A 287 16.56 -18.17 0.40
N ALA A 288 15.41 -18.51 -0.20
CA ALA A 288 14.62 -19.70 0.16
C ALA A 288 14.96 -20.95 -0.67
N LYS A 289 16.02 -20.90 -1.50
CA LYS A 289 16.56 -22.05 -2.25
C LYS A 289 18.05 -22.30 -1.94
N ARG A 290 18.41 -22.24 -0.67
CA ARG A 290 19.58 -22.97 -0.14
C ARG A 290 19.16 -23.75 1.10
#